data_AF-A0A3R6XMM7-F1
#
_entry.id   AF-A0A3R6XMM7-F1
#
_cell.length_a   1.000
_cell.length_b   1.000
_cell.length_c   1.000
_cell.angle_alpha   90.00
_cell.angle_beta   90.00
_cell.angle_gamma   90.00
#
_symmetry.space_group_name_H-M   'P 1'
#
loop_
_entity.id
_entity.type
_entity.pdbx_description
1 polymer ?
#
loop_
_entity_poly.entity_id
_entity_poly.type
_entity_poly.pdbx_seq_one_letter_code
_entity_poly.pdbx_strand_id
1 'polypeptide(L)'
;MFLDDHVGLSPQEATDWLSIRRFKTSSACIKALRESGYDIWTTELSQEAVSLEAPELKLPERVAIVMGREADGDMIAAADKRVYLPIHGFADSLNLNVATGLIIQRLFFICPEARGAMTKSERSELRNEWYRRMVKGDEKAETFLASPPPAYADLRRPDDHRGAWMGSKTKRKIQEREAQLNQASSLAF
;
A
#
# COMPACT_ATOMS: atom_id res chain seq x y z
N MET A 1 17.30 0.65 17.36
CA MET A 1 17.29 1.04 15.92
C MET A 1 16.22 2.10 15.80
N PHE A 2 16.57 3.32 15.38
CA PHE A 2 15.72 4.51 15.39
C PHE A 2 14.53 4.35 14.44
N LEU A 3 13.54 3.57 14.87
CA LEU A 3 12.16 3.79 14.50
C LEU A 3 11.69 4.82 15.53
N ASP A 4 11.49 6.06 15.08
CA ASP A 4 10.63 6.98 15.82
C ASP A 4 9.35 6.24 16.20
N ASP A 5 8.69 6.63 17.29
CA ASP A 5 7.45 6.01 17.84
C ASP A 5 6.24 5.98 16.86
N HIS A 6 6.48 6.22 15.58
CA HIS A 6 5.58 6.44 14.47
C HIS A 6 5.55 5.18 13.60
N VAL A 7 4.88 4.12 14.07
CA VAL A 7 4.58 2.92 13.26
C VAL A 7 3.39 3.20 12.33
N GLY A 8 3.55 4.22 11.50
CA GLY A 8 2.63 4.61 10.45
C GLY A 8 3.45 5.40 9.44
N LEU A 9 3.86 4.73 8.36
CA LEU A 9 4.51 5.42 7.25
C LEU A 9 3.50 6.45 6.74
N SER A 10 3.88 7.72 6.77
CA SER A 10 3.18 8.75 6.01
C SER A 10 3.11 8.33 4.54
N PRO A 11 2.14 8.83 3.75
CA PRO A 11 2.08 8.53 2.32
C PRO A 11 3.40 8.83 1.58
N GLN A 12 4.16 9.85 2.02
CA GLN A 12 5.51 10.13 1.52
C GLN A 12 6.47 8.97 1.81
N GLU A 13 6.54 8.51 3.05
CA GLU A 13 7.45 7.43 3.45
C GLU A 13 7.05 6.07 2.84
N ALA A 14 5.78 5.87 2.48
CA ALA A 14 5.33 4.66 1.78
C ALA A 14 5.87 4.60 0.34
N THR A 15 5.98 5.75 -0.34
CA THR A 15 6.50 5.80 -1.72
C THR A 15 7.97 5.44 -1.84
N ASP A 16 8.74 5.57 -0.76
CA ASP A 16 10.15 5.17 -0.71
C ASP A 16 10.36 3.66 -0.85
N TRP A 17 9.32 2.86 -0.66
CA TRP A 17 9.36 1.39 -0.74
C TRP A 17 8.57 0.84 -1.94
N LEU A 18 8.22 1.70 -2.90
CA LEU A 18 7.52 1.33 -4.12
C LEU A 18 8.43 1.52 -5.34
N SER A 19 8.42 0.54 -6.24
CA SER A 19 9.05 0.68 -7.56
C SER A 19 8.16 1.50 -8.49
N ILE A 20 8.41 2.81 -8.57
CA ILE A 20 7.61 3.73 -9.39
C ILE A 20 8.28 3.93 -10.76
N ARG A 21 7.62 3.46 -11.82
CA ARG A 21 8.02 3.70 -13.22
C ARG A 21 7.08 4.72 -13.85
N ARG A 22 7.64 5.77 -14.46
CA ARG A 22 6.87 6.82 -15.17
C ARG A 22 7.10 6.69 -16.67
N PHE A 23 6.01 6.70 -17.43
CA PHE A 23 6.04 6.66 -18.89
C PHE A 23 5.49 7.97 -19.44
N LYS A 24 6.04 8.43 -20.57
CA LYS A 24 5.57 9.66 -21.23
C LYS A 24 4.25 9.47 -21.97
N THR A 25 3.96 8.25 -22.42
CA THR A 25 2.75 7.91 -23.19
C THR A 25 2.19 6.56 -22.74
N SER A 26 0.88 6.37 -22.92
CA SER A 26 0.19 5.12 -22.63
C SER A 26 0.72 3.97 -23.47
N SER A 27 1.01 4.19 -24.76
CA SER A 27 1.55 3.16 -25.66
C SER A 27 2.93 2.66 -25.20
N ALA A 28 3.79 3.53 -24.66
CA ALA A 28 5.08 3.11 -24.11
C ALA A 28 4.91 2.27 -22.83
N CYS A 29 3.94 2.62 -21.98
CA CYS A 29 3.58 1.84 -20.79
C CYS A 29 3.05 0.45 -21.19
N ILE A 30 2.07 0.41 -22.11
CA ILE A 30 1.48 -0.83 -22.64
C ILE A 30 2.57 -1.73 -23.19
N LYS A 31 3.46 -1.20 -24.05
CA LYS A 31 4.58 -1.97 -24.60
C LYS A 31 5.44 -2.59 -23.49
N ALA A 32 5.84 -1.80 -22.50
CA ALA A 32 6.67 -2.28 -21.39
C ALA A 32 5.97 -3.35 -20.53
N LEU A 33 4.66 -3.23 -20.31
CA LEU A 33 3.85 -4.23 -19.61
C LEU A 33 3.80 -5.54 -20.39
N ARG A 34 3.55 -5.48 -21.70
CA ARG A 34 3.50 -6.65 -22.60
C ARG A 34 4.85 -7.36 -22.68
N GLU A 35 5.93 -6.61 -22.86
CA GLU A 35 7.30 -7.16 -22.86
C GLU A 35 7.66 -7.84 -21.52
N SER A 36 7.04 -7.38 -20.43
CA SER A 36 7.21 -7.97 -19.10
C SER A 36 6.23 -9.11 -18.80
N GLY A 37 5.38 -9.50 -19.77
CA GLY A 37 4.43 -10.60 -19.66
C GLY A 37 3.20 -10.32 -18.79
N TYR A 38 2.81 -9.04 -18.63
CA TYR A 38 1.58 -8.70 -17.90
C TYR A 38 0.34 -8.80 -18.79
N ASP A 39 -0.71 -9.39 -18.22
CA ASP A 39 -2.08 -9.18 -18.67
C ASP A 39 -2.59 -7.85 -18.12
N ILE A 40 -3.08 -7.00 -19.01
CA ILE A 40 -3.54 -5.65 -18.72
C ILE A 40 -5.04 -5.70 -18.48
N TRP A 41 -5.44 -5.42 -17.24
CA TRP A 41 -6.84 -5.36 -16.85
C TRP A 41 -7.23 -3.93 -16.54
N THR A 42 -8.28 -3.42 -17.18
CA THR A 42 -8.76 -2.05 -16.97
C THR A 42 -9.99 -2.03 -16.06
N THR A 43 -10.03 -1.08 -15.12
CA THR A 43 -11.25 -0.84 -14.36
C THR A 43 -12.23 -0.02 -15.19
N GLU A 44 -13.45 -0.50 -15.35
CA GLU A 44 -14.49 0.13 -16.17
C GLU A 44 -15.87 -0.08 -15.55
N LEU A 45 -16.79 0.87 -15.73
CA LEU A 45 -18.16 0.81 -15.18
C LEU A 45 -19.22 0.40 -16.22
N SER A 46 -18.79 0.11 -17.44
CA SER A 46 -19.70 -0.33 -18.51
C SER A 46 -20.20 -1.75 -18.25
N GLN A 47 -21.29 -2.11 -18.92
CA GLN A 47 -21.88 -3.45 -18.84
C GLN A 47 -21.02 -4.53 -19.51
N GLU A 48 -19.95 -4.16 -20.19
CA GLU A 48 -18.98 -5.10 -20.79
C GLU A 48 -17.94 -5.60 -19.76
N ALA A 49 -17.82 -4.92 -18.62
CA ALA A 49 -16.85 -5.27 -17.59
C ALA A 49 -17.28 -6.52 -16.80
N VAL A 50 -16.30 -7.36 -16.46
CA VAL A 50 -16.49 -8.56 -15.65
C VAL A 50 -16.35 -8.22 -14.17
N SER A 51 -17.23 -8.76 -13.34
CA SER A 51 -17.13 -8.55 -11.90
C SER A 51 -15.88 -9.21 -11.32
N LEU A 52 -15.12 -8.48 -10.49
CA LEU A 52 -14.05 -9.04 -9.66
C LEU A 52 -14.55 -10.02 -8.59
N GLU A 53 -15.87 -10.13 -8.44
CA GLU A 53 -16.52 -11.10 -7.55
C GLU A 53 -17.04 -12.34 -8.27
N ALA A 54 -16.89 -12.41 -9.60
CA ALA A 54 -17.29 -13.57 -10.39
C ALA A 54 -16.55 -14.83 -9.91
N PRO A 55 -17.27 -15.92 -9.53
CA PRO A 55 -16.65 -17.15 -9.00
C PRO A 55 -15.65 -17.83 -9.94
N GLU A 56 -15.86 -17.68 -11.24
CA GLU A 56 -15.03 -18.25 -12.31
C GLU A 56 -13.80 -17.39 -12.64
N LEU A 57 -13.67 -16.19 -12.07
CA LEU A 57 -12.57 -15.29 -12.35
C LEU A 57 -11.27 -15.85 -11.78
N LYS A 58 -10.32 -16.12 -12.68
CA LYS A 58 -8.95 -16.52 -12.33
C LYS A 58 -8.00 -15.39 -12.65
N LEU A 59 -7.08 -15.11 -11.73
CA LEU A 59 -6.00 -14.16 -11.99
C LEU A 59 -4.94 -14.81 -12.89
N PRO A 60 -4.36 -14.07 -13.85
CA PRO A 60 -3.20 -14.51 -14.58
C PRO A 60 -1.96 -14.46 -13.69
N GLU A 61 -0.87 -15.07 -14.15
CA GLU A 61 0.40 -15.09 -13.42
C GLU A 61 0.93 -13.68 -13.11
N ARG A 62 0.75 -12.75 -14.06
CA ARG A 62 1.11 -11.33 -13.89
C ARG A 62 -0.05 -10.46 -14.36
N VAL A 63 -0.67 -9.73 -13.43
CA VAL A 63 -1.77 -8.81 -13.73
C VAL A 63 -1.34 -7.36 -13.50
N ALA A 64 -1.62 -6.50 -14.47
CA ALA A 64 -1.50 -5.06 -14.34
C ALA A 64 -2.90 -4.46 -14.29
N ILE A 65 -3.30 -3.94 -13.12
CA ILE A 65 -4.58 -3.24 -12.97
C ILE A 65 -4.41 -1.77 -13.33
N VAL A 66 -5.19 -1.31 -14.30
CA VAL A 66 -5.28 0.08 -14.68
C VAL A 66 -6.45 0.71 -13.94
N MET A 67 -6.12 1.65 -13.05
CA MET A 67 -7.08 2.46 -12.29
C MET A 67 -7.18 3.86 -12.92
N GLY A 68 -8.35 4.48 -12.94
CA GLY A 68 -8.48 5.90 -13.26
C GLY A 68 -9.69 6.25 -14.12
N ARG A 69 -9.83 7.56 -14.39
CA ARG A 69 -10.92 8.18 -15.13
C ARG A 69 -10.87 7.73 -16.59
N GLU A 70 -11.47 6.56 -16.82
CA GLU A 70 -11.57 5.85 -18.09
C GLU A 70 -10.19 5.70 -18.73
N ALA A 71 -9.55 4.55 -18.47
CA ALA A 71 -8.29 4.16 -19.09
C ALA A 71 -8.22 4.75 -20.49
N ASP A 72 -7.20 5.60 -20.72
CA ASP A 72 -6.91 6.24 -22.01
C ASP A 72 -7.38 5.32 -23.15
N GLY A 73 -8.06 5.80 -24.19
CA GLY A 73 -8.70 4.93 -25.18
C GLY A 73 -7.76 3.82 -25.68
N ASP A 74 -6.48 4.13 -25.78
CA ASP A 74 -5.36 3.21 -26.04
C ASP A 74 -5.26 2.04 -25.04
N MET A 75 -5.39 2.32 -23.74
CA MET A 75 -5.31 1.36 -22.65
C MET A 75 -6.56 0.49 -22.54
N ILE A 76 -7.77 1.03 -22.81
CA ILE A 76 -8.99 0.20 -22.94
C ILE A 76 -8.89 -0.70 -24.18
N ALA A 77 -8.42 -0.15 -25.31
CA ALA A 77 -8.25 -0.91 -26.54
C ALA A 77 -7.18 -2.01 -26.39
N ALA A 78 -6.16 -1.79 -25.57
CA ALA A 78 -5.12 -2.76 -25.27
C ALA A 78 -5.44 -3.69 -24.09
N ALA A 79 -6.60 -3.57 -23.45
CA ALA A 79 -6.96 -4.37 -22.28
C ALA A 79 -7.28 -5.82 -22.68
N ASP A 80 -6.70 -6.78 -21.96
CA ASP A 80 -7.08 -8.20 -22.08
C ASP A 80 -8.41 -8.48 -21.38
N LYS A 81 -8.73 -7.67 -20.36
CA LYS A 81 -9.97 -7.78 -19.61
C LYS A 81 -10.39 -6.43 -19.05
N ARG A 82 -11.69 -6.17 -19.10
CA ARG A 82 -12.32 -5.06 -18.38
C ARG A 82 -12.97 -5.61 -17.14
N VAL A 83 -12.70 -4.99 -15.99
CA VAL A 83 -13.18 -5.47 -14.70
C VAL A 83 -13.82 -4.36 -13.89
N TYR A 84 -14.73 -4.73 -12.98
CA TYR A 84 -15.31 -3.79 -12.03
C TYR A 84 -15.45 -4.42 -10.66
N LEU A 85 -15.48 -3.56 -9.63
CA LEU A 85 -15.86 -3.95 -8.29
C LEU A 85 -17.37 -3.68 -8.14
N PRO A 86 -18.20 -4.66 -7.79
CA PRO A 86 -19.62 -4.43 -7.53
C PRO A 86 -19.85 -3.35 -6.49
N ILE A 87 -20.73 -2.41 -6.80
CA ILE A 87 -21.18 -1.36 -5.88
C ILE A 87 -22.68 -1.58 -5.67
N HIS A 88 -23.08 -1.70 -4.41
CA HIS A 88 -24.49 -1.78 -4.04
C HIS A 88 -24.90 -0.46 -3.39
N GLY A 89 -25.85 0.24 -4.02
CA GLY A 89 -26.34 1.53 -3.55
C GLY A 89 -26.67 2.47 -4.71
N PHE A 90 -26.74 3.75 -4.40
CA PHE A 90 -27.09 4.80 -5.36
C PHE A 90 -25.89 5.47 -6.03
N ALA A 91 -24.67 5.06 -5.67
CA ALA A 91 -23.44 5.62 -6.21
C ALA A 91 -22.98 4.81 -7.43
N ASP A 92 -22.72 5.50 -8.53
CA ASP A 92 -22.22 4.87 -9.76
C ASP A 92 -20.71 4.57 -9.70
N SER A 93 -19.98 5.19 -8.78
CA SER A 93 -18.54 5.01 -8.64
C SER A 93 -18.06 5.24 -7.21
N LEU A 94 -16.86 4.74 -6.92
CA LEU A 94 -16.13 5.00 -5.68
C LEU A 94 -15.04 6.04 -5.93
N ASN A 95 -14.60 6.70 -4.85
CA ASN A 95 -13.36 7.46 -4.87
C ASN A 95 -12.20 6.59 -5.40
N LEU A 96 -11.37 7.13 -6.29
CA LEU A 96 -10.30 6.37 -6.96
C LEU A 96 -9.35 5.65 -5.98
N ASN A 97 -8.96 6.29 -4.89
CA ASN A 97 -8.07 5.69 -3.90
C ASN A 97 -8.78 4.58 -3.12
N VAL A 98 -10.06 4.78 -2.78
CA VAL A 98 -10.89 3.74 -2.14
C VAL A 98 -11.06 2.54 -3.07
N ALA A 99 -11.40 2.78 -4.34
CA ALA A 99 -11.52 1.73 -5.35
C ALA A 99 -10.20 0.95 -5.50
N THR A 100 -9.08 1.66 -5.59
CA THR A 100 -7.74 1.05 -5.70
C THR A 100 -7.46 0.13 -4.51
N GLY A 101 -7.73 0.60 -3.28
CA GLY A 101 -7.53 -0.19 -2.07
C GLY A 101 -8.40 -1.45 -2.03
N LEU A 102 -9.69 -1.32 -2.35
CA LEU A 102 -10.62 -2.45 -2.38
C LEU A 102 -10.29 -3.46 -3.47
N ILE A 103 -9.87 -3.01 -4.65
CA ILE A 103 -9.46 -3.90 -5.74
C ILE A 103 -8.20 -4.67 -5.34
N ILE A 104 -7.17 -4.01 -4.83
CA ILE A 104 -5.95 -4.70 -4.36
C ILE A 104 -6.30 -5.73 -3.28
N GLN A 105 -7.16 -5.36 -2.32
CA GLN A 105 -7.62 -6.30 -1.30
C GLN A 105 -8.36 -7.49 -1.91
N ARG A 106 -9.24 -7.25 -2.88
CA ARG A 106 -10.00 -8.28 -3.59
C ARG A 106 -9.09 -9.25 -4.35
N LEU A 107 -8.06 -8.75 -5.03
CA LEU A 107 -7.07 -9.59 -5.71
C LEU A 107 -6.39 -10.55 -4.72
N PHE A 108 -6.04 -10.09 -3.52
CA PHE A 108 -5.47 -10.94 -2.47
C PHE A 108 -6.46 -11.92 -1.84
N PHE A 109 -7.78 -11.70 -1.99
CA PHE A 109 -8.77 -12.72 -1.64
C PHE A 109 -8.90 -13.78 -2.72
N ILE A 110 -8.81 -13.40 -4.00
CA ILE A 110 -8.84 -14.33 -5.13
C ILE A 110 -7.56 -15.19 -5.16
N CYS A 111 -6.40 -14.59 -4.88
CA CYS A 111 -5.08 -15.22 -4.92
C CYS A 111 -4.30 -14.90 -3.62
N PRO A 112 -4.57 -15.62 -2.52
CA PRO A 112 -3.87 -15.40 -1.25
C PRO A 112 -2.35 -15.58 -1.34
N GLU A 113 -1.88 -16.47 -2.21
CA GLU A 113 -0.48 -16.80 -2.47
C GLU A 113 0.29 -15.67 -3.15
N ALA A 114 -0.38 -14.71 -3.79
CA ALA A 114 0.27 -13.51 -4.33
C ALA A 114 0.93 -12.65 -3.23
N ARG A 115 0.50 -12.78 -1.97
CA ARG A 115 1.10 -12.05 -0.84
C ARG A 115 2.53 -12.53 -0.61
N GLY A 116 3.50 -11.69 -0.98
CA GLY A 116 4.92 -11.99 -0.78
C GLY A 116 5.46 -13.06 -1.72
N ALA A 117 4.82 -13.27 -2.88
CA ALA A 117 5.19 -14.23 -3.92
C ALA A 117 6.54 -13.96 -4.62
N MET A 118 7.32 -12.99 -4.14
CA MET A 118 8.64 -12.68 -4.70
C MET A 118 9.61 -13.85 -4.52
N THR A 119 10.35 -14.12 -5.59
CA THR A 119 11.45 -15.09 -5.57
C THR A 119 12.56 -14.66 -4.60
N LYS A 120 13.43 -15.61 -4.23
CA LYS A 120 14.59 -15.30 -3.37
C LYS A 120 15.53 -14.29 -4.04
N SER A 121 15.65 -14.30 -5.36
CA SER A 121 16.49 -13.35 -6.11
C SER A 121 15.90 -11.95 -6.05
N GLU A 122 14.66 -11.77 -6.49
CA GLU A 122 13.97 -10.46 -6.48
C GLU A 122 13.96 -9.85 -5.08
N ARG A 123 13.69 -10.66 -4.06
CA ARG A 123 13.73 -10.21 -2.67
C ARG A 123 15.13 -9.75 -2.24
N SER A 124 16.17 -10.43 -2.71
CA SER A 124 17.56 -10.07 -2.36
C SER A 124 17.99 -8.80 -3.08
N GLU A 125 17.60 -8.63 -4.35
CA GLU A 125 17.81 -7.41 -5.13
C GLU A 125 17.12 -6.20 -4.47
N LEU A 126 15.85 -6.34 -4.07
CA LEU A 126 15.13 -5.28 -3.37
C LEU A 126 15.75 -4.96 -2.01
N ARG A 127 16.18 -5.97 -1.23
CA ARG A 127 16.90 -5.72 0.04
C ARG A 127 18.20 -4.97 -0.19
N ASN A 128 18.94 -5.32 -1.23
CA ASN A 128 20.18 -4.67 -1.63
C ASN A 128 19.97 -3.18 -1.89
N GLU A 129 18.90 -2.83 -2.59
CA GLU A 129 18.50 -1.44 -2.84
C GLU A 129 18.03 -0.74 -1.56
N TRP A 130 17.10 -1.34 -0.83
CA TRP A 130 16.41 -0.70 0.29
C TRP A 130 17.29 -0.56 1.52
N TYR A 131 18.18 -1.51 1.81
CA TYR A 131 19.11 -1.39 2.94
C TYR A 131 20.08 -0.25 2.73
N ARG A 132 20.64 -0.08 1.53
CA ARG A 132 21.49 1.07 1.20
C ARG A 132 20.75 2.40 1.27
N ARG A 133 19.43 2.40 1.02
CA ARG A 133 18.59 3.60 1.21
C ARG A 133 18.35 3.91 2.69
N MET A 134 18.16 2.89 3.53
CA MET A 134 17.87 3.06 4.97
C MET A 134 19.07 3.46 5.82
N VAL A 135 20.25 2.90 5.55
CA VAL A 135 21.43 3.13 6.38
C VAL A 135 22.47 4.02 5.69
N LYS A 136 23.04 4.95 6.45
CA LYS A 136 24.20 5.72 6.02
C LYS A 136 25.47 4.89 6.27
N GLY A 137 26.14 4.48 5.20
CA GLY A 137 27.42 3.75 5.22
C GLY A 137 27.30 2.27 4.81
N ASP A 138 28.18 1.83 3.90
CA ASP A 138 28.11 0.52 3.23
C ASP A 138 28.29 -0.67 4.19
N GLU A 139 29.17 -0.57 5.19
CA GLU A 139 29.43 -1.67 6.14
C GLU A 139 28.17 -2.12 6.90
N LYS A 140 27.30 -1.16 7.25
CA LYS A 140 26.03 -1.47 7.93
C LYS A 140 25.05 -2.14 6.97
N ALA A 141 25.02 -1.71 5.70
CA ALA A 141 24.15 -2.32 4.70
C ALA A 141 24.57 -3.78 4.44
N GLU A 142 25.86 -4.04 4.28
CA GLU A 142 26.40 -5.39 4.09
C GLU A 142 26.09 -6.32 5.29
N THR A 143 26.12 -5.78 6.52
CA THR A 143 25.71 -6.54 7.72
C THR A 143 24.25 -7.00 7.62
N PHE A 144 23.33 -6.13 7.22
CA PHE A 144 21.92 -6.49 7.03
C PHE A 144 21.70 -7.41 5.82
N LEU A 145 22.52 -7.31 4.77
CA LEU A 145 22.46 -8.20 3.62
C LEU A 145 22.94 -9.61 3.96
N ALA A 146 24.00 -9.74 4.76
CA ALA A 146 24.53 -11.01 5.22
C ALA A 146 23.56 -11.74 6.16
N SER A 147 22.81 -11.00 6.99
CA SER A 147 21.83 -11.56 7.91
C SER A 147 20.53 -10.73 7.93
N PRO A 148 19.65 -10.89 6.92
CA PRO A 148 18.41 -10.16 6.85
C PRO A 148 17.50 -10.49 8.05
N PRO A 149 16.89 -9.49 8.71
CA PRO A 149 15.93 -9.75 9.76
C PRO A 149 14.75 -10.59 9.23
N PRO A 150 14.17 -11.46 10.07
CA PRO A 150 12.98 -12.21 9.69
C PRO A 150 11.83 -11.25 9.39
N ALA A 151 10.92 -11.68 8.51
CA ALA A 151 9.69 -10.93 8.27
C ALA A 151 8.88 -10.82 9.56
N TYR A 152 8.22 -9.68 9.75
CA TYR A 152 7.28 -9.52 10.86
C TYR A 152 6.17 -10.56 10.76
N ALA A 153 5.98 -11.32 11.84
CA ALA A 153 4.89 -12.29 11.95
C ALA A 153 3.53 -11.59 12.07
N ASP A 154 3.49 -10.45 12.77
CA ASP A 154 2.32 -9.59 12.88
C ASP A 154 2.65 -8.20 12.34
N LEU A 155 1.91 -7.78 11.32
CA LEU A 155 2.07 -6.46 10.68
C LEU A 155 1.35 -5.35 11.45
N ARG A 156 0.54 -5.70 12.45
CA ARG A 156 -0.17 -4.72 13.27
C ARG A 156 0.82 -4.06 14.21
N ARG A 157 0.55 -2.79 14.53
CA ARG A 157 1.28 -2.05 15.57
C ARG A 157 1.14 -2.81 16.91
N PRO A 158 2.24 -3.08 17.63
CA PRO A 158 2.18 -3.69 18.96
C PRO A 158 1.40 -2.81 19.94
N ASP A 159 0.71 -3.42 20.90
CA ASP A 159 -0.19 -2.73 21.82
C ASP A 159 0.53 -1.69 22.69
N ASP A 160 1.79 -1.97 23.09
CA ASP A 160 2.64 -1.04 23.83
C ASP A 160 2.88 0.28 23.09
N HIS A 161 2.76 0.25 21.76
CA HIS A 161 2.88 1.43 20.92
C HIS A 161 1.53 2.02 20.52
N ARG A 162 0.37 1.40 20.82
CA ARG A 162 -0.95 1.92 20.40
C ARG A 162 -1.42 3.17 21.15
N GLY A 163 -0.65 3.69 22.10
CA GLY A 163 -0.95 4.93 22.79
C GLY A 163 -1.27 6.06 21.81
N ALA A 164 -2.32 6.84 22.11
CA ALA A 164 -2.64 8.03 21.33
C ALA A 164 -1.45 8.98 21.37
N TRP A 165 -0.90 9.29 20.20
CA TRP A 165 0.17 10.27 20.12
C TRP A 165 -0.35 11.61 20.61
N MET A 166 0.23 12.11 21.69
CA MET A 166 -0.01 13.47 22.18
C MET A 166 1.29 14.25 22.02
N GLY A 167 1.28 15.22 21.11
CA GLY A 167 2.39 16.14 20.95
C GLY A 167 2.77 16.77 22.30
N SER A 168 4.06 16.98 22.52
CA SER A 168 4.61 17.45 23.81
C SER A 168 3.90 18.68 24.37
N LYS A 169 3.52 19.64 23.50
CA LYS A 169 2.73 20.82 23.87
C LYS A 169 1.33 20.48 24.38
N THR A 170 0.64 19.56 23.71
CA THR A 170 -0.70 19.10 24.10
C THR A 170 -0.64 18.33 25.42
N LYS A 171 0.36 17.45 25.58
CA LYS A 171 0.62 16.72 26.82
C LYS A 171 0.86 17.67 28.00
N ARG A 172 1.67 18.71 27.81
CA ARG A 172 1.92 19.73 28.84
C ARG A 172 0.65 20.49 29.24
N LYS A 173 -0.17 20.91 28.26
CA LYS A 173 -1.45 21.59 28.53
C LYS A 173 -2.43 20.70 29.31
N ILE A 174 -2.48 19.41 28.99
CA ILE A 174 -3.33 18.45 29.72
C ILE A 174 -2.86 18.31 31.17
N GLN A 175 -1.55 18.14 31.38
CA GLN A 175 -0.97 18.06 32.72
C GLN A 175 -1.20 19.33 33.56
N GLU A 176 -1.03 20.51 32.96
CA GLU A 176 -1.30 21.80 33.61
C GLU A 176 -2.79 21.90 34.04
N ARG A 177 -3.71 21.44 33.17
CA ARG A 177 -5.16 21.48 33.44
C ARG A 177 -5.58 20.45 34.49
N GLU A 178 -5.01 19.24 34.45
CA GLU A 178 -5.23 18.20 35.47
C GLU A 178 -4.72 18.64 36.85
N ALA A 179 -3.56 19.30 36.91
CA ALA A 179 -3.02 19.85 38.16
C ALA A 179 -3.93 20.94 38.75
N GLN A 180 -4.47 21.83 37.91
CA GLN A 180 -5.43 22.85 38.33
C GLN A 180 -6.74 22.24 38.87
N LEU A 181 -7.28 21.23 38.19
CA LEU A 181 -8.51 20.54 38.61
C LEU A 181 -8.32 19.77 39.92
N ASN A 182 -7.16 19.13 40.12
CA ASN A 182 -6.84 18.42 41.35
C ASN A 182 -6.64 19.39 42.53
N GLN A 183 -5.99 20.54 42.31
CA GLN A 183 -5.88 21.59 43.34
C GLN A 183 -7.24 22.20 43.71
N ALA A 184 -8.11 22.45 42.72
CA ALA A 184 -9.46 22.97 42.96
C ALA A 184 -10.33 21.95 43.72
N SER A 185 -10.16 20.65 43.46
CA SER A 185 -10.89 19.57 44.15
C SER A 185 -10.37 19.35 45.57
N SER A 186 -9.07 19.57 45.84
CA SER A 186 -8.51 19.47 47.19
C SER A 186 -8.83 20.67 48.09
N LEU A 187 -9.20 21.81 47.51
CA LEU A 187 -9.64 23.01 48.25
C LEU A 187 -11.16 23.02 48.50
N ALA A 188 -11.90 22.07 47.91
CA ALA A 188 -13.34 21.92 48.04
C ALA A 188 -13.78 20.94 49.14
N PHE A 189 -12.84 20.45 49.96
CA PHE A 189 -13.06 19.64 51.17
C PHE A 189 -12.44 20.28 52.40
#